data_AF-A0A1R4J0D2-F1
#
_entry.id   AF-A0A1R4J0D2-F1
#
_cell.length_a   1.000
_cell.length_b   1.000
_cell.length_c   1.000
_cell.angle_alpha   90.00
_cell.angle_beta   90.00
_cell.angle_gamma   90.00
#
_symmetry.space_group_name_H-M   'P 1'
#
loop_
_entity.id
_entity.type
_entity.pdbx_description
1 polymer ?
#
loop_
_entity_poly.entity_id
_entity_poly.type
_entity_poly.pdbx_seq_one_letter_code
_entity_poly.pdbx_strand_id
1 'polypeptide(L)' 'MINAAILNFVAFSKYDKTNYGGQIFALFAIVLAAAAVAVGLAIILNVYRHFNTINPKNMHELKD' A
#
# COMPACT_ATOMS: atom_id res chain seq x y z
N MET A 1 -7.12 4.87 -2.49
CA MET A 1 -6.81 5.69 -1.30
C MET A 1 -5.40 6.27 -1.35
N ILE A 2 -4.34 5.44 -1.47
CA ILE A 2 -2.95 5.93 -1.40
C ILE A 2 -2.55 6.90 -2.54
N ASN A 3 -3.06 6.70 -3.76
CA ASN A 3 -2.80 7.61 -4.88
C ASN A 3 -3.36 9.02 -4.63
N ALA A 4 -4.51 9.13 -3.96
CA ALA A 4 -5.09 10.42 -3.61
C ALA A 4 -4.22 11.15 -2.57
N ALA A 5 -3.65 10.42 -1.60
CA ALA A 5 -2.71 10.98 -0.64
C ALA A 5 -1.41 11.46 -1.31
N ILE A 6 -0.87 10.69 -2.27
CA ILE A 6 0.32 11.07 -3.05
C ILE A 6 0.05 12.35 -3.86
N LEU A 7 -1.10 12.44 -4.52
CA LEU A 7 -1.51 13.65 -5.25
C LEU A 7 -1.63 14.86 -4.30
N ASN A 8 -2.15 14.66 -3.09
CA ASN A 8 -2.21 15.73 -2.09
C ASN A 8 -0.80 16.19 -1.69
N PHE A 9 0.18 15.31 -1.48
CA PHE A 9 1.55 15.73 -1.18
C PHE A 9 2.12 16.63 -2.28
N VAL A 10 1.91 16.29 -3.55
CA VAL A 10 2.36 17.11 -4.67
C VAL A 10 1.57 18.43 -4.74
N ALA A 11 0.25 18.40 -4.56
CA ALA A 11 -0.59 19.59 -4.65
C ALA A 11 -0.30 20.61 -3.54
N PHE A 12 -0.10 20.14 -2.30
CA PHE A 12 0.20 21.00 -1.16
C PHE A 12 1.66 21.50 -1.14
N SER A 13 2.55 20.94 -1.97
CA SER A 13 3.92 21.45 -2.14
C SER A 13 3.97 22.93 -2.53
N LYS A 14 2.91 23.44 -3.18
CA LYS A 14 2.78 24.87 -3.53
C LYS A 14 2.77 25.81 -2.32
N TYR A 15 2.34 25.32 -1.16
CA TYR A 15 2.25 26.12 0.07
C TYR A 15 3.46 25.92 1.00
N ASP A 16 4.42 25.07 0.59
CA ASP A 16 5.64 24.84 1.35
C ASP A 16 6.65 25.97 1.12
N LYS A 17 7.40 26.33 2.16
CA LYS A 17 8.53 27.28 2.05
C LYS A 17 9.75 26.61 1.41
N THR A 18 9.82 25.28 1.50
CA THR A 18 10.88 24.47 0.91
C THR A 18 10.46 24.03 -0.49
N ASN A 19 11.21 24.45 -1.51
CA ASN A 19 10.95 23.96 -2.87
C ASN A 19 11.10 22.44 -2.93
N TYR A 20 10.18 21.76 -3.62
CA TYR A 20 10.18 20.32 -3.89
C TYR A 20 9.89 19.37 -2.73
N GLY A 21 9.56 19.87 -1.53
CA GLY A 21 9.29 19.01 -0.35
C GLY A 21 8.20 17.96 -0.60
N GLY A 22 7.04 18.39 -1.11
CA GLY A 22 5.93 17.48 -1.38
C GLY A 22 6.20 16.45 -2.47
N GLN A 23 7.04 16.76 -3.46
CA GLN A 23 7.46 15.85 -4.52
C GLN A 23 8.38 14.75 -3.95
N ILE A 24 9.30 15.10 -3.04
CA ILE A 24 10.18 14.14 -2.36
C ILE A 24 9.35 13.17 -1.51
N PHE A 25 8.39 13.69 -0.72
CA PHE A 25 7.46 12.85 0.06
C PHE A 25 6.59 11.95 -0.83
N ALA A 26 6.13 12.46 -1.98
CA ALA A 26 5.36 11.67 -2.95
C ALA A 26 6.18 10.49 -3.49
N LEU A 27 7.45 10.70 -3.85
CA LEU A 27 8.34 9.62 -4.32
C LEU A 27 8.57 8.58 -3.23
N PHE A 28 8.83 9.01 -1.98
CA PHE A 28 8.98 8.10 -0.85
C PHE A 28 7.72 7.26 -0.61
N ALA A 29 6.54 7.90 -0.66
CA ALA A 29 5.26 7.22 -0.50
C ALA A 29 4.98 6.21 -1.62
N ILE A 30 5.38 6.48 -2.87
CA ILE A 30 5.26 5.54 -3.99
C ILE A 30 6.11 4.29 -3.74
N VAL A 31 7.37 4.46 -3.30
CA VAL A 31 8.26 3.33 -2.98
C VAL A 31 7.68 2.48 -1.85
N LEU A 32 7.19 3.12 -0.79
CA LEU A 32 6.55 2.42 0.34
C LEU A 32 5.29 1.68 -0.10
N ALA A 33 4.47 2.30 -0.95
CA ALA A 33 3.27 1.66 -1.50
C ALA A 33 3.62 0.43 -2.36
N ALA A 34 4.65 0.52 -3.20
CA ALA A 34 5.12 -0.60 -4.00
C ALA A 34 5.58 -1.77 -3.12
N ALA A 35 6.36 -1.49 -2.07
CA ALA A 35 6.81 -2.51 -1.13
C ALA A 35 5.63 -3.17 -0.40
N ALA A 36 4.67 -2.38 0.10
CA ALA A 36 3.49 -2.90 0.79
C ALA A 36 2.62 -3.79 -0.13
N VAL A 37 2.43 -3.38 -1.38
CA VAL A 37 1.68 -4.18 -2.37
C VAL A 37 2.40 -5.48 -2.71
N ALA A 38 3.72 -5.45 -2.87
CA ALA A 38 4.51 -6.66 -3.12
C ALA A 38 4.37 -7.70 -1.98
N VAL A 39 4.48 -7.24 -0.73
CA VAL A 39 4.28 -8.10 0.44
C VAL A 39 2.84 -8.61 0.54
N GLY A 40 1.85 -7.74 0.32
CA GLY A 40 0.44 -8.12 0.33
C GLY A 40 0.12 -9.19 -0.71
N LEU A 41 0.65 -9.05 -1.94
CA LEU A 41 0.49 -10.05 -2.99
C LEU A 41 1.19 -11.37 -2.64
N ALA A 42 2.39 -11.33 -2.06
CA ALA A 42 3.08 -12.53 -1.61
C ALA A 42 2.25 -13.31 -0.57
N ILE A 43 1.62 -12.60 0.38
CA ILE A 43 0.72 -13.20 1.36
C ILE A 43 -0.51 -13.81 0.67
N ILE A 44 -1.18 -13.06 -0.20
CA ILE A 44 -2.38 -13.54 -0.92
C ILE A 44 -2.06 -14.80 -1.75
N LEU A 45 -0.93 -14.81 -2.44
CA LEU A 45 -0.49 -15.98 -3.21
C LEU A 45 -0.21 -17.18 -2.31
N ASN A 46 0.45 -16.97 -1.17
CA ASN A 46 0.70 -18.04 -0.22
C ASN A 46 -0.60 -18.61 0.36
N VAL A 47 -1.55 -17.74 0.73
CA VAL A 47 -2.87 -18.12 1.22
C VAL A 47 -3.65 -18.89 0.15
N TYR A 48 -3.63 -18.44 -1.11
CA TYR A 48 -4.28 -19.13 -2.20
C TYR A 48 -3.68 -20.52 -2.43
N ARG A 49 -2.36 -20.69 -2.32
CA ARG A 49 -1.70 -22.00 -2.43
C ARG A 49 -2.11 -22.97 -1.32
N HIS A 50 -2.47 -22.46 -0.14
CA HIS A 50 -2.87 -23.29 1.00
C HIS A 50 -4.37 -23.61 0.98
N PHE A 51 -5.22 -22.61 0.78
CA PHE A 51 -6.68 -22.76 0.90
C PHE A 51 -7.40 -22.91 -0.45
N ASN A 52 -6.70 -22.79 -1.59
CA ASN A 52 -7.26 -22.76 -2.95
C ASN A 52 -8.41 -21.74 -3.15
N THR A 53 -8.48 -20.74 -2.27
CA THR A 53 -9.49 -19.68 -2.30
C THR A 53 -8.91 -18.40 -1.72
N ILE A 54 -9.39 -17.26 -2.21
CA ILE A 54 -9.09 -15.93 -1.65
C ILE A 54 -10.18 -15.46 -0.66
N ASN A 55 -11.24 -16.24 -0.45
CA ASN A 55 -12.32 -15.86 0.46
C ASN A 55 -11.88 -16.03 1.92
N PRO A 56 -11.69 -14.95 2.69
CA PRO A 56 -11.21 -15.05 4.07
C PRO A 56 -12.20 -15.76 4.99
N LYS A 57 -13.49 -15.84 4.62
CA LYS A 57 -14.50 -16.55 5.42
C LYS A 57 -14.28 -18.06 5.46
N ASN A 58 -13.50 -18.62 4.56
CA ASN A 58 -13.24 -20.05 4.51
C ASN A 58 -12.00 -20.45 5.33
N MET A 59 -11.35 -19.49 6.00
CA MET A 59 -10.11 -19.69 6.77
C MET A 59 -10.46 -19.70 8.27
N HIS A 60 -10.69 -20.88 8.84
CA HIS A 60 -11.15 -21.06 10.23
C HIS A 60 -10.23 -21.91 11.11
N GLU A 61 -8.99 -22.15 10.68
CA GLU A 61 -8.06 -23.06 11.37
C GLU A 61 -7.64 -22.61 12.78
N LEU A 62 -7.86 -21.33 13.13
CA LEU A 62 -7.54 -20.76 14.45
C LEU A 62 -8.77 -20.65 15.37
N LYS A 63 -9.83 -21.40 15.09
CA LYS A 63 -11.08 -21.33 15.85
C LYS A 63 -11.18 -22.55 16.78
N ASP A 64 -11.07 -22.31 18.09
CA ASP A 64 -11.50 -23.23 19.15
C ASP A 64 -13.04 -23.23 19.29
#